data_AF-A0A559JBS5-F1
#
_entry.id   AF-A0A559JBS5-F1
#
_cell.length_a   1.000
_cell.length_b   1.000
_cell.length_c   1.000
_cell.angle_alpha   90.00
_cell.angle_beta   90.00
_cell.angle_gamma   90.00
#
_symmetry.space_group_name_H-M   'P 1'
#
loop_
_entity.id
_entity.type
_entity.pdbx_description
1 polymer ?
#
loop_
_entity_poly.entity_id
_entity_poly.type
_entity_poly.pdbx_seq_one_letter_code
_entity_poly.pdbx_strand_id
1 'polypeptide(L)'
;MYDYIKIPEITDGIKFESLIHDLYAVYLERIQKNGRSGQSQNGVDIYGYDSKQELVGIQCKVKSKADISERNFRRSLISEIKSEAERASNFNKNLKKFLFTTTAPRDSSIQNEIIDLDKEVYTLYGFNIQVLFWDDICDMLTRQKHKETFIKYYNDLIIREEIIGAVKSKVLSLVVGIASPENYSGFRDESLYQLVLGYIPKLNKYPNGIEYYSNSYILGCFQTRGMDTFPIPCYPSDLEYVFGKNRSYRDVCTIAEWINSIDIDKEISNETREYEYLWSEERFQEYIDQYVAD
;
A
#
# COMPACT_ATOMS: atom_id res chain seq x y z
N MET A 1 -1.83 3.17 10.73
CA MET A 1 -0.49 3.77 10.90
C MET A 1 0.42 2.64 11.37
N TYR A 2 1.21 2.04 10.47
CA TYR A 2 2.00 0.84 10.77
C TYR A 2 3.28 1.26 11.50
N ASP A 3 3.24 1.24 12.82
CA ASP A 3 4.39 1.45 13.68
C ASP A 3 5.44 0.32 13.44
N TYR A 4 6.59 0.72 12.90
CA TYR A 4 7.88 0.03 12.88
C TYR A 4 8.00 -1.32 12.13
N ILE A 5 7.67 -1.37 10.84
CA ILE A 5 8.32 -2.38 9.97
C ILE A 5 9.79 -2.00 9.85
N LYS A 6 10.69 -2.78 10.47
CA LYS A 6 12.13 -2.63 10.25
C LYS A 6 12.46 -3.09 8.83
N ILE A 7 12.72 -2.13 7.94
CA ILE A 7 13.16 -2.42 6.57
C ILE A 7 14.66 -2.74 6.60
N PRO A 8 15.08 -3.97 6.23
CA PRO A 8 16.48 -4.35 6.25
C PRO A 8 17.25 -3.65 5.14
N GLU A 9 18.48 -3.26 5.46
CA GLU A 9 19.44 -2.65 4.54
C GLU A 9 19.71 -3.58 3.34
N ILE A 10 19.87 -3.00 2.15
CA ILE A 10 20.37 -3.75 0.99
C ILE A 10 21.87 -3.93 1.12
N THR A 11 22.35 -5.17 1.06
CA THR A 11 23.78 -5.50 1.16
C THR A 11 24.49 -5.62 -0.20
N ASP A 12 23.73 -5.71 -1.30
CA ASP A 12 24.26 -5.78 -2.66
C ASP A 12 24.25 -4.39 -3.32
N GLY A 13 25.42 -3.94 -3.79
CA GLY A 13 25.58 -2.60 -4.37
C GLY A 13 24.73 -2.36 -5.62
N ILE A 14 24.61 -3.36 -6.50
CA ILE A 14 23.85 -3.24 -7.75
C ILE A 14 22.34 -3.14 -7.43
N LYS A 15 21.86 -3.94 -6.49
CA LYS A 15 20.48 -3.90 -6.01
C LYS A 15 20.19 -2.57 -5.30
N PHE A 16 21.14 -2.04 -4.53
CA PHE A 16 21.00 -0.75 -3.85
C PHE A 16 20.90 0.41 -4.86
N GLU A 17 21.78 0.44 -5.87
CA GLU A 17 21.69 1.42 -6.96
C GLU A 17 20.34 1.31 -7.70
N SER A 18 19.86 0.10 -7.94
CA SER A 18 18.54 -0.11 -8.56
C SER A 18 17.39 0.41 -7.70
N LEU A 19 17.45 0.18 -6.38
CA LEU A 19 16.47 0.72 -5.42
C LEU A 19 16.45 2.25 -5.48
N ILE A 20 17.62 2.89 -5.41
CA ILE A 20 17.74 4.35 -5.42
C ILE A 20 17.25 4.94 -6.75
N HIS A 21 17.60 4.29 -7.87
CA HIS A 21 17.09 4.67 -9.18
C HIS A 21 15.56 4.68 -9.21
N ASP A 22 14.92 3.59 -8.76
CA ASP A 22 13.46 3.48 -8.77
C ASP A 22 12.79 4.47 -7.79
N LEU A 23 13.40 4.73 -6.63
CA LEU A 23 12.94 5.76 -5.71
C LEU A 23 13.05 7.18 -6.29
N TYR A 24 14.07 7.46 -7.11
CA TYR A 24 14.27 8.79 -7.69
C TYR A 24 13.56 9.00 -9.02
N ALA A 25 13.11 7.94 -9.69
CA ALA A 25 12.36 8.01 -10.94
C ALA A 25 11.03 8.79 -10.83
N VAL A 26 10.47 8.93 -9.62
CA VAL A 26 9.26 9.74 -9.39
C VAL A 26 9.55 11.24 -9.22
N TYR A 27 10.82 11.62 -9.04
CA TYR A 27 11.24 13.00 -8.81
C TYR A 27 12.08 13.58 -9.94
N LEU A 28 12.76 12.72 -10.70
CA LEU A 28 13.69 13.10 -11.75
C LEU A 28 13.18 12.64 -13.11
N GLU A 29 13.21 13.55 -14.08
CA GLU A 29 13.02 13.26 -15.49
C GLU A 29 14.31 12.74 -16.11
N ARG A 30 14.17 11.93 -17.16
CA ARG A 30 15.30 11.38 -17.94
C ARG A 30 16.35 10.70 -17.05
N ILE A 31 15.89 10.06 -15.98
CA ILE A 31 16.75 9.35 -15.04
C ILE A 31 17.44 8.16 -15.72
N GLN A 32 18.73 7.98 -15.47
CA GLN A 32 19.53 6.90 -16.02
C GLN A 32 20.60 6.45 -15.04
N LYS A 33 20.92 5.15 -15.07
CA LYS A 33 22.14 4.60 -14.48
C LYS A 33 23.34 4.95 -15.36
N ASN A 34 24.41 5.41 -14.75
CA ASN A 34 25.61 5.87 -15.43
C ASN A 34 26.58 4.71 -15.67
N GLY A 35 26.60 4.16 -16.88
CA GLY A 35 27.58 3.14 -17.28
C GLY A 35 27.43 1.79 -16.56
N ARG A 36 28.42 0.90 -16.75
CA ARG A 36 28.50 -0.44 -16.11
C ARG A 36 29.63 -0.47 -15.08
N SER A 37 29.53 -1.37 -14.10
CA SER A 37 30.61 -1.63 -13.12
C SER A 37 31.96 -1.81 -13.81
N GLY A 38 32.96 -1.03 -13.39
CA GLY A 38 34.31 -1.02 -13.94
C GLY A 38 34.61 0.11 -14.94
N GLN A 39 33.60 0.91 -15.33
CA GLN A 39 33.83 2.14 -16.08
C GLN A 39 34.06 3.33 -15.14
N SER A 40 34.80 4.35 -15.58
CA SER A 40 34.94 5.60 -14.82
C SER A 40 33.60 6.31 -14.77
N GLN A 41 32.91 6.21 -13.64
CA GLN A 41 31.61 6.83 -13.40
C GLN A 41 31.72 8.24 -12.79
N ASN A 42 32.94 8.73 -12.56
CA ASN A 42 33.24 10.05 -11.99
C ASN A 42 32.41 10.35 -10.72
N GLY A 43 32.21 9.35 -9.85
CA GLY A 43 31.47 9.52 -8.60
C GLY A 43 29.97 9.73 -8.78
N VAL A 44 29.38 9.38 -9.93
CA VAL A 44 27.93 9.47 -10.18
C VAL A 44 27.44 8.12 -10.74
N ASP A 45 26.64 7.39 -9.98
CA ASP A 45 26.06 6.11 -10.39
C ASP A 45 24.72 6.29 -11.13
N ILE A 46 23.95 7.32 -10.79
CA ILE A 46 22.66 7.64 -11.40
C ILE A 46 22.61 9.14 -11.66
N TYR A 47 22.00 9.56 -12.76
CA TYR A 47 21.76 10.97 -13.02
C TYR A 47 20.38 11.20 -13.65
N GLY A 48 19.88 12.42 -13.53
CA GLY A 48 18.60 12.84 -14.09
C GLY A 48 18.42 14.35 -13.96
N TYR A 49 17.23 14.84 -14.30
CA TYR A 49 16.91 16.26 -14.25
C TYR A 49 15.72 16.49 -13.32
N ASP A 50 15.82 17.46 -12.42
CA ASP A 50 14.69 17.79 -11.56
C ASP A 50 13.61 18.61 -12.31
N SER A 51 12.54 18.98 -11.59
CA SER A 51 11.46 19.80 -12.14
C SER A 51 11.89 21.17 -12.69
N LYS A 52 13.08 21.66 -12.32
CA LYS A 52 13.67 22.92 -12.82
C LYS A 52 14.63 22.67 -13.99
N GLN A 53 14.71 21.44 -14.48
CA GLN A 53 15.67 21.00 -15.51
C GLN A 53 17.14 21.13 -15.05
N GLU A 54 17.39 21.10 -13.74
CA GLU A 54 18.73 21.10 -13.17
C GLU A 54 19.28 19.66 -13.12
N LEU A 55 20.53 19.49 -13.54
CA LEU A 55 21.18 18.17 -13.54
C LEU A 55 21.47 17.72 -12.11
N VAL A 56 20.95 16.54 -11.76
CA VAL A 56 21.16 15.87 -10.48
C VAL A 56 21.98 14.61 -10.70
N GLY A 57 23.04 14.44 -9.93
CA GLY A 57 23.86 13.23 -9.86
C GLY A 57 23.70 12.54 -8.51
N ILE A 58 23.73 11.21 -8.50
CA ILE A 58 23.53 10.39 -7.31
C ILE A 58 24.62 9.33 -7.23
N GLN A 59 25.26 9.22 -6.06
CA GLN A 59 26.18 8.15 -5.71
C GLN A 59 25.53 7.22 -4.68
N CYS A 60 25.69 5.92 -4.87
CA CYS A 60 25.16 4.86 -4.03
C CYS A 60 26.31 4.13 -3.32
N LYS A 61 26.28 4.06 -1.98
CA LYS A 61 27.28 3.34 -1.19
C LYS A 61 26.65 2.43 -0.14
N VAL A 62 26.83 1.12 -0.29
CA VAL A 62 26.50 0.14 0.75
C VAL A 62 27.60 0.15 1.82
N LYS A 63 27.19 0.05 3.09
CA LYS A 63 28.06 -0.13 4.25
C LYS A 63 27.75 -1.42 4.96
N SER A 64 28.79 -2.23 5.16
CA SER A 64 28.70 -3.46 5.91
C SER A 64 28.61 -3.17 7.42
N LYS A 65 28.14 -4.14 8.21
CA LYS A 65 28.17 -4.03 9.68
C LYS A 65 29.59 -3.87 10.21
N ALA A 66 30.58 -4.47 9.53
CA ALA A 66 31.98 -4.33 9.91
C ALA A 66 32.44 -2.88 9.73
N ASP A 67 32.14 -2.27 8.57
CA ASP A 67 32.50 -0.88 8.26
C ASP A 67 31.96 0.08 9.34
N ILE A 68 30.68 -0.08 9.69
CA ILE A 68 29.98 0.79 10.66
C ILE A 68 30.56 0.63 12.07
N SER A 69 31.07 -0.57 12.40
CA SER A 69 31.66 -0.86 13.71
C SER A 69 33.08 -0.32 13.88
N GLU A 70 33.73 0.15 12.81
CA GLU A 70 35.07 0.70 12.90
C GLU A 70 35.10 1.98 13.73
N ARG A 71 36.11 2.10 14.61
CA ARG A 71 36.28 3.29 15.47
C ARG A 71 36.35 4.60 14.67
N ASN A 72 36.88 4.54 13.45
CA ASN A 72 37.08 5.71 12.60
C ASN A 72 35.97 5.87 11.54
N PHE A 73 34.86 5.12 11.64
CA PHE A 73 33.80 5.09 10.64
C PHE A 73 33.32 6.49 10.22
N ARG A 74 33.04 7.38 11.19
CA ARG A 74 32.57 8.75 10.90
C ARG A 74 33.54 9.52 10.01
N ARG A 75 34.83 9.51 10.37
CA ARG A 75 35.89 10.20 9.60
C ARG A 75 36.06 9.58 8.23
N SER A 76 36.00 8.25 8.15
CA SER A 76 36.09 7.51 6.88
C SER A 76 34.93 7.87 5.95
N LEU A 77 33.70 7.88 6.47
CA LEU A 77 32.50 8.23 5.69
C LEU A 77 32.53 9.67 5.20
N ILE A 78 32.91 10.63 6.04
CA ILE A 78 33.06 12.04 5.63
C ILE A 78 34.13 12.18 4.54
N SER A 79 35.29 11.52 4.70
CA SER A 79 36.35 11.53 3.69
C SER A 79 35.88 10.92 2.36
N GLU A 80 35.06 9.87 2.41
CA GLU A 80 34.48 9.25 1.22
C GLU A 80 33.46 10.18 0.56
N ILE A 81 32.55 10.79 1.32
CA ILE A 81 31.57 11.76 0.80
C ILE A 81 32.30 12.91 0.08
N LYS A 82 33.34 13.46 0.72
CA LYS A 82 34.17 14.51 0.11
C LYS A 82 34.83 14.04 -1.18
N SER A 83 35.46 12.85 -1.17
CA SER A 83 36.13 12.31 -2.35
C SER A 83 35.16 12.05 -3.51
N GLU A 84 33.96 11.53 -3.24
CA GLU A 84 32.96 11.31 -4.30
C GLU A 84 32.39 12.64 -4.82
N ALA A 85 32.21 13.67 -3.97
CA ALA A 85 31.83 15.00 -4.43
C ALA A 85 32.91 15.62 -5.35
N GLU A 86 34.18 15.50 -4.97
CA GLU A 86 35.30 15.95 -5.82
C GLU A 86 35.31 15.23 -7.18
N ARG A 87 35.02 13.92 -7.22
CA ARG A 87 34.88 13.18 -8.48
C ARG A 87 33.67 13.64 -9.28
N ALA A 88 32.53 13.87 -8.63
CA ALA A 88 31.30 14.33 -9.27
C ALA A 88 31.46 15.71 -9.94
N SER A 89 32.38 16.55 -9.46
CA SER A 89 32.74 17.80 -10.16
C SER A 89 33.26 17.56 -11.59
N ASN A 90 33.85 16.39 -11.85
CA ASN A 90 34.34 15.97 -13.17
C ASN A 90 33.31 15.17 -13.98
N PHE A 91 32.13 14.89 -13.43
CA PHE A 91 31.05 14.21 -14.16
C PHE A 91 30.45 15.13 -15.22
N ASN A 92 30.01 16.32 -14.83
CA ASN A 92 29.45 17.30 -15.74
C ASN A 92 29.50 18.71 -15.13
N LYS A 93 29.97 19.70 -15.90
CA LYS A 93 30.05 21.12 -15.46
C LYS A 93 28.70 21.75 -15.11
N ASN A 94 27.59 21.18 -15.59
CA ASN A 94 26.24 21.67 -15.34
C ASN A 94 25.56 20.98 -14.15
N LEU A 95 26.26 20.10 -13.43
CA LEU A 95 25.74 19.50 -12.20
C LEU A 95 25.32 20.61 -11.23
N LYS A 96 24.12 20.50 -10.66
CA LYS A 96 23.58 21.45 -9.67
C LYS A 96 23.31 20.82 -8.32
N LYS A 97 23.04 19.53 -8.31
CA LYS A 97 22.82 18.78 -7.08
C LYS A 97 23.51 17.43 -7.13
N PHE A 98 24.21 17.11 -6.05
CA PHE A 98 24.85 15.83 -5.82
C PHE A 98 24.23 15.14 -4.60
N LEU A 99 23.72 13.94 -4.80
CA LEU A 99 23.12 13.12 -3.75
C LEU A 99 24.06 11.97 -3.40
N PHE A 100 24.48 11.90 -2.14
CA PHE A 100 25.20 10.74 -1.63
C PHE A 100 24.24 9.87 -0.82
N THR A 101 23.88 8.71 -1.35
CA THR A 101 22.97 7.76 -0.69
C THR A 101 23.76 6.62 -0.08
N THR A 102 23.41 6.23 1.15
CA THR A 102 24.11 5.16 1.86
C THR A 102 23.21 4.31 2.73
N THR A 103 23.61 3.05 2.92
CA THR A 103 22.96 2.15 3.90
C THR A 103 23.49 2.35 5.33
N ALA A 104 24.37 3.31 5.56
CA ALA A 104 24.75 3.72 6.91
C ALA A 104 23.54 4.34 7.65
N PRO A 105 23.43 4.13 8.97
CA PRO A 105 22.42 4.82 9.78
C PRO A 105 22.72 6.31 9.88
N ARG A 106 21.70 7.13 10.16
CA ARG A 106 21.89 8.54 10.49
C ARG A 106 22.86 8.70 11.65
N ASP A 107 23.73 9.70 11.55
CA ASP A 107 24.61 10.13 12.63
C ASP A 107 24.65 11.65 12.71
N SER A 108 24.30 12.20 13.88
CA SER A 108 24.17 13.64 14.07
C SER A 108 25.49 14.39 13.92
N SER A 109 26.62 13.76 14.23
CA SER A 109 27.94 14.38 14.06
C SER A 109 28.28 14.49 12.57
N ILE A 110 28.04 13.42 11.82
CA ILE A 110 28.23 13.40 10.36
C ILE A 110 27.31 14.43 9.69
N GLN A 111 26.04 14.51 10.10
CA GLN A 111 25.08 15.49 9.58
C GLN A 111 25.55 16.93 9.78
N ASN A 112 26.10 17.26 10.95
CA ASN A 112 26.65 18.59 11.21
C ASN A 112 27.85 18.89 10.29
N GLU A 113 28.76 17.93 10.08
CA GLU A 113 29.89 18.10 9.16
C GLU A 113 29.45 18.27 7.70
N ILE A 114 28.38 17.58 7.28
CA ILE A 114 27.82 17.70 5.92
C ILE A 114 27.33 19.13 5.63
N ILE A 115 26.79 19.85 6.64
CA ILE A 115 26.32 21.23 6.46
C ILE A 115 27.48 22.15 6.05
N ASP A 116 28.66 21.97 6.64
CA ASP A 116 29.83 22.79 6.30
C ASP A 116 30.47 22.31 4.99
N LEU A 117 30.48 20.99 4.75
CA LEU A 117 30.95 20.43 3.48
C LEU A 117 30.10 20.88 2.28
N ASP A 118 28.79 21.03 2.43
CA ASP A 118 27.92 21.56 1.36
C ASP A 118 28.32 22.97 0.95
N LYS A 119 28.61 23.85 1.91
CA LYS A 119 29.10 25.21 1.64
C LYS A 119 30.45 25.19 0.92
N GLU A 120 31.36 24.33 1.36
CA GLU A 120 32.69 24.15 0.75
C GLU A 120 32.54 23.69 -0.70
N VAL A 121 31.78 22.63 -0.93
CA VAL A 121 31.54 22.04 -2.26
C VAL A 121 30.83 23.03 -3.19
N TYR A 122 29.83 23.76 -2.71
CA TYR A 122 29.16 24.78 -3.51
C TYR A 122 30.13 25.88 -3.94
N THR A 123 30.98 26.35 -3.02
CA THR A 123 31.98 27.39 -3.31
C THR A 123 33.02 26.91 -4.33
N LEU A 124 33.46 25.66 -4.24
CA LEU A 124 34.50 25.11 -5.11
C LEU A 124 33.97 24.63 -6.46
N TYR A 125 32.81 23.99 -6.49
CA TYR A 125 32.33 23.21 -7.64
C TYR A 125 30.96 23.68 -8.17
N GLY A 126 30.26 24.57 -7.47
CA GLY A 126 29.03 25.20 -7.97
C GLY A 126 27.76 24.32 -7.91
N PHE A 127 27.79 23.23 -7.14
CA PHE A 127 26.64 22.38 -6.86
C PHE A 127 26.49 22.11 -5.36
N ASN A 128 25.28 21.78 -4.91
CA ASN A 128 25.02 21.41 -3.52
C ASN A 128 25.13 19.90 -3.30
N ILE A 129 25.54 19.49 -2.10
CA ILE A 129 25.50 18.10 -1.67
C ILE A 129 24.31 17.86 -0.73
N GLN A 130 23.73 16.68 -0.84
CA GLN A 130 22.81 16.18 0.18
C GLN A 130 23.09 14.70 0.41
N VAL A 131 23.15 14.30 1.67
CA VAL A 131 23.36 12.91 2.07
C VAL A 131 22.04 12.31 2.52
N LEU A 132 21.73 11.11 2.02
CA LEU A 132 20.62 10.29 2.49
C LEU A 132 21.14 9.03 3.16
N PHE A 133 20.82 8.89 4.42
CA PHE A 133 21.11 7.69 5.21
C PHE A 133 20.02 6.63 5.03
N TRP A 134 20.26 5.43 5.56
CA TRP A 134 19.31 4.33 5.45
C TRP A 134 17.93 4.68 6.01
N ASP A 135 17.90 5.37 7.15
CA ASP A 135 16.66 5.81 7.78
C ASP A 135 15.87 6.77 6.86
N ASP A 136 16.55 7.65 6.11
CA ASP A 136 15.89 8.56 5.16
C ASP A 136 15.30 7.80 3.97
N ILE A 137 16.01 6.77 3.50
CA ILE A 137 15.55 5.88 2.43
C ILE A 137 14.35 5.06 2.89
N CYS A 138 14.34 4.61 4.16
CA CYS A 138 13.18 3.93 4.76
C CYS A 138 11.97 4.86 4.86
N ASP A 139 12.17 6.11 5.30
CA ASP A 139 11.11 7.13 5.36
C ASP A 139 10.58 7.50 3.97
N MET A 140 11.39 7.35 2.91
CA MET A 140 10.91 7.46 1.53
C MET A 140 10.08 6.24 1.15
N LEU A 141 10.61 5.05 1.37
CA LEU A 141 10.00 3.76 1.00
C LEU A 141 8.58 3.56 1.57
N THR A 142 8.30 4.10 2.75
CA THR A 142 6.99 3.99 3.42
C THR A 142 5.93 4.96 2.90
N ARG A 143 6.28 5.91 2.03
CA ARG A 143 5.31 6.88 1.47
C ARG A 143 4.51 6.25 0.35
N GLN A 144 3.24 6.63 0.24
CA GLN A 144 2.29 6.09 -0.75
C GLN A 144 2.82 6.11 -2.19
N LYS A 145 3.51 7.19 -2.60
CA LYS A 145 4.09 7.32 -3.95
C LYS A 145 5.21 6.32 -4.26
N HIS A 146 5.77 5.65 -3.25
CA HIS A 146 6.84 4.66 -3.38
C HIS A 146 6.33 3.23 -3.17
N LYS A 147 5.01 3.02 -3.14
CA LYS A 147 4.39 1.72 -2.88
C LYS A 147 4.87 0.63 -3.85
N GLU A 148 4.94 0.93 -5.15
CA GLU A 148 5.41 -0.04 -6.16
C GLU A 148 6.87 -0.42 -5.97
N THR A 149 7.72 0.56 -5.67
CA THR A 149 9.14 0.35 -5.34
C THR A 149 9.26 -0.51 -4.08
N PHE A 150 8.51 -0.21 -3.02
CA PHE A 150 8.50 -1.02 -1.80
C PHE A 150 8.13 -2.48 -2.10
N ILE A 151 7.05 -2.70 -2.86
CA ILE A 151 6.63 -4.05 -3.29
C ILE A 151 7.75 -4.75 -4.07
N LYS A 152 8.41 -4.07 -4.99
CA LYS A 152 9.46 -4.67 -5.83
C LYS A 152 10.66 -5.18 -5.02
N TYR A 153 11.11 -4.44 -4.00
CA TYR A 153 12.33 -4.77 -3.26
C TYR A 153 12.08 -5.52 -1.95
N TYR A 154 10.91 -5.34 -1.34
CA TYR A 154 10.55 -5.84 -0.02
C TYR A 154 9.23 -6.62 -0.01
N ASN A 155 8.90 -7.30 -1.11
CA ASN A 155 7.68 -8.10 -1.23
C ASN A 155 7.48 -9.08 -0.06
N ASP A 156 8.58 -9.66 0.46
CA ASP A 156 8.53 -10.63 1.55
C ASP A 156 8.16 -10.01 2.91
N LEU A 157 8.29 -8.69 3.05
CA LEU A 157 7.82 -7.95 4.23
C LEU A 157 6.34 -7.56 4.12
N ILE A 158 5.75 -7.72 2.94
CA ILE A 158 4.32 -7.47 2.74
C ILE A 158 3.60 -8.76 3.09
N ILE A 159 2.86 -8.70 4.18
CA ILE A 159 1.81 -9.68 4.43
C ILE A 159 0.74 -9.46 3.36
N ARG A 160 0.82 -10.22 2.26
CA ARG A 160 -0.29 -10.30 1.30
C ARG A 160 -1.33 -11.20 1.93
N GLU A 161 -2.45 -10.62 2.35
CA GLU A 161 -3.60 -11.36 2.89
C GLU A 161 -4.01 -12.52 1.95
N GLU A 162 -3.88 -12.29 0.64
CA GLU A 162 -4.14 -13.25 -0.44
C GLU A 162 -3.20 -14.47 -0.46
N ILE A 163 -1.96 -14.36 0.06
CA ILE A 163 -0.97 -15.45 0.03
C ILE A 163 -1.12 -16.39 1.24
N ILE A 164 -1.67 -15.91 2.36
CA ILE A 164 -1.80 -16.69 3.60
C ILE A 164 -3.12 -17.52 3.61
N GLY A 165 -3.99 -17.33 2.60
CA GLY A 165 -5.35 -17.87 2.67
C GLY A 165 -6.18 -17.21 3.77
N ALA A 166 -5.84 -15.96 4.12
CA ALA A 166 -6.63 -15.19 5.07
C ALA A 166 -7.95 -14.78 4.38
N VAL A 167 -9.07 -15.15 4.99
CA VAL A 167 -10.38 -14.66 4.59
C VAL A 167 -10.40 -13.15 4.79
N LYS A 168 -10.64 -12.38 3.72
CA LYS A 168 -10.93 -10.94 3.86
C LYS A 168 -12.40 -10.82 4.26
N SER A 169 -12.66 -10.24 5.42
CA SER A 169 -14.02 -10.02 5.89
C SER A 169 -14.14 -8.69 6.61
N LYS A 170 -15.34 -8.14 6.56
CA LYS A 170 -15.69 -6.86 7.13
C LYS A 170 -16.96 -7.00 7.95
N VAL A 171 -16.91 -6.52 9.18
CA VAL A 171 -18.10 -6.34 10.01
C VAL A 171 -18.73 -5.00 9.64
N LEU A 172 -20.01 -5.00 9.30
CA LEU A 172 -20.77 -3.82 8.92
C LEU A 172 -22.18 -3.84 9.52
N SER A 173 -22.81 -2.68 9.53
CA SER A 173 -24.20 -2.45 9.91
C SER A 173 -24.98 -2.07 8.65
N LEU A 174 -26.08 -2.77 8.39
CA LEU A 174 -26.97 -2.50 7.26
C LEU A 174 -28.40 -2.30 7.78
N VAL A 175 -28.95 -1.13 7.52
CA VAL A 175 -30.38 -0.84 7.71
C VAL A 175 -31.10 -1.18 6.40
N VAL A 176 -32.10 -2.05 6.48
CA VAL A 176 -32.99 -2.38 5.36
C VAL A 176 -34.43 -2.10 5.74
N GLY A 177 -35.28 -1.78 4.76
CA GLY A 177 -36.64 -1.38 5.04
C GLY A 177 -37.33 -0.75 3.84
N ILE A 178 -38.40 -0.01 4.12
CA ILE A 178 -39.14 0.76 3.12
C ILE A 178 -38.89 2.24 3.37
N ALA A 179 -38.51 2.96 2.32
CA ALA A 179 -38.27 4.39 2.37
C ALA A 179 -39.54 5.11 2.82
N SER A 180 -39.44 5.83 3.93
CA SER A 180 -40.52 6.66 4.46
C SER A 180 -40.28 8.13 4.08
N PRO A 181 -41.33 8.93 3.83
CA PRO A 181 -41.18 10.36 3.62
C PRO A 181 -40.45 11.05 4.79
N GLU A 182 -39.67 12.11 4.51
CA GLU A 182 -38.84 12.81 5.51
C GLU A 182 -39.62 13.27 6.76
N ASN A 183 -40.91 13.59 6.60
CA ASN A 183 -41.79 14.07 7.68
C ASN A 183 -42.66 12.96 8.32
N TYR A 184 -42.37 11.69 8.06
CA TYR A 184 -43.12 10.58 8.63
C TYR A 184 -42.80 10.42 10.13
N SER A 185 -43.81 10.65 10.97
CA SER A 185 -43.71 10.57 12.44
C SER A 185 -44.20 9.23 13.02
N GLY A 186 -44.54 8.26 12.16
CA GLY A 186 -44.99 6.94 12.55
C GLY A 186 -43.83 5.96 12.80
N PHE A 187 -44.18 4.72 13.14
CA PHE A 187 -43.21 3.62 13.22
C PHE A 187 -42.63 3.38 11.83
N ARG A 188 -41.30 3.53 11.69
CA ARG A 188 -40.59 3.24 10.44
C ARG A 188 -40.34 1.74 10.33
N ASP A 189 -40.58 1.22 9.14
CA ASP A 189 -40.33 -0.18 8.83
C ASP A 189 -38.87 -0.36 8.40
N GLU A 190 -37.98 -0.31 9.39
CA GLU A 190 -36.53 -0.40 9.26
C GLU A 190 -35.98 -1.47 10.21
N SER A 191 -35.16 -2.36 9.67
CA SER A 191 -34.47 -3.44 10.38
C SER A 191 -32.96 -3.23 10.30
N LEU A 192 -32.29 -3.21 11.45
CA LEU A 192 -30.82 -3.15 11.52
C LEU A 192 -30.21 -4.55 11.61
N TYR A 193 -29.34 -4.87 10.66
CA TYR A 193 -28.55 -6.08 10.62
C TYR A 193 -27.07 -5.80 10.86
N GLN A 194 -26.44 -6.62 11.70
CA GLN A 194 -25.00 -6.61 11.93
C GLN A 194 -24.44 -7.81 11.18
N LEU A 195 -23.71 -7.52 10.11
CA LEU A 195 -23.31 -8.50 9.11
C LEU A 195 -21.79 -8.66 9.09
N VAL A 196 -21.35 -9.86 8.71
CA VAL A 196 -19.99 -10.11 8.24
C VAL A 196 -20.07 -10.40 6.75
N LEU A 197 -19.49 -9.54 5.93
CA LEU A 197 -19.35 -9.76 4.50
C LEU A 197 -17.89 -10.10 4.20
N GLY A 198 -17.64 -11.16 3.44
CA GLY A 198 -16.28 -11.58 3.15
C GLY A 198 -16.11 -12.37 1.87
N TYR A 199 -14.86 -12.68 1.56
CA TYR A 199 -14.45 -13.46 0.41
C TYR A 199 -13.44 -14.54 0.81
N ILE A 200 -13.69 -15.77 0.39
CA ILE A 200 -12.80 -16.92 0.52
C ILE A 200 -12.03 -17.06 -0.79
N PRO A 201 -10.71 -16.84 -0.83
CA PRO A 201 -9.93 -16.96 -2.05
C PRO A 201 -9.81 -18.41 -2.53
N LYS A 202 -9.54 -18.58 -3.83
CA LYS A 202 -9.22 -19.88 -4.41
C LYS A 202 -7.93 -20.45 -3.81
N LEU A 203 -7.93 -21.74 -3.48
CA LEU A 203 -6.73 -22.43 -2.98
C LEU A 203 -5.79 -22.80 -4.14
N ASN A 204 -4.50 -22.49 -4.00
CA ASN A 204 -3.49 -22.79 -5.02
C ASN A 204 -2.99 -24.26 -4.99
N LYS A 205 -3.10 -24.94 -3.85
CA LYS A 205 -2.75 -26.36 -3.68
C LYS A 205 -3.82 -27.03 -2.85
N TYR A 206 -4.48 -28.02 -3.44
CA TYR A 206 -5.52 -28.81 -2.76
C TYR A 206 -5.01 -30.25 -2.59
N PRO A 207 -4.95 -30.80 -1.36
CA PRO A 207 -4.70 -32.22 -1.17
C PRO A 207 -5.95 -33.00 -1.61
N ASN A 208 -5.85 -33.74 -2.73
CA ASN A 208 -6.82 -34.71 -3.28
C ASN A 208 -8.25 -34.67 -2.68
N GLY A 209 -9.18 -33.95 -3.32
CA GLY A 209 -10.59 -33.89 -2.93
C GLY A 209 -11.45 -32.97 -3.83
N ILE A 210 -12.73 -32.80 -3.48
CA ILE A 210 -13.67 -31.85 -4.12
C ILE A 210 -13.58 -30.51 -3.37
N GLU A 211 -13.48 -29.42 -4.13
CA GLU A 211 -13.32 -28.04 -3.66
C GLU A 211 -14.69 -27.40 -3.34
N TYR A 212 -15.35 -27.86 -2.28
CA TYR A 212 -16.52 -27.15 -1.76
C TYR A 212 -16.00 -25.89 -1.02
N TYR A 213 -16.50 -24.70 -1.37
CA TYR A 213 -16.33 -23.43 -0.64
C TYR A 213 -15.06 -22.59 -0.85
N SER A 214 -14.14 -22.95 -1.75
CA SER A 214 -13.11 -21.99 -2.19
C SER A 214 -13.69 -21.03 -3.24
N ASN A 215 -13.06 -19.86 -3.41
CA ASN A 215 -13.46 -18.88 -4.44
C ASN A 215 -14.95 -18.48 -4.32
N SER A 216 -15.38 -18.16 -3.11
CA SER A 216 -16.79 -17.92 -2.76
C SER A 216 -16.93 -16.72 -1.83
N TYR A 217 -18.03 -15.98 -1.93
CA TYR A 217 -18.37 -14.94 -0.95
C TYR A 217 -19.04 -15.55 0.27
N ILE A 218 -18.90 -14.91 1.42
CA ILE A 218 -19.54 -15.30 2.69
C ILE A 218 -20.40 -14.17 3.22
N LEU A 219 -21.57 -14.53 3.75
CA LEU A 219 -22.40 -13.65 4.55
C LEU A 219 -22.68 -14.30 5.89
N GLY A 220 -22.39 -13.59 6.98
CA GLY A 220 -22.79 -13.93 8.33
C GLY A 220 -23.70 -12.88 8.92
N CYS A 221 -24.66 -13.28 9.75
CA CYS A 221 -25.53 -12.38 10.50
C CYS A 221 -25.41 -12.67 11.99
N PHE A 222 -25.00 -11.67 12.77
CA PHE A 222 -24.76 -11.84 14.21
C PHE A 222 -26.06 -12.08 15.00
N GLN A 223 -27.15 -11.43 14.59
CA GLN A 223 -28.46 -11.56 15.23
C GLN A 223 -28.97 -13.00 15.19
N THR A 224 -28.83 -13.66 14.05
CA THR A 224 -29.31 -15.04 13.83
C THR A 224 -28.24 -16.09 14.11
N ARG A 225 -26.98 -15.68 14.20
CA ARG A 225 -25.79 -16.54 14.29
C ARG A 225 -25.64 -17.48 13.09
N GLY A 226 -26.30 -17.16 11.98
CA GLY A 226 -26.20 -17.90 10.73
C GLY A 226 -25.07 -17.37 9.85
N MET A 227 -24.45 -18.26 9.08
CA MET A 227 -23.40 -17.93 8.11
C MET A 227 -23.44 -18.94 6.98
N ASP A 228 -23.31 -18.45 5.74
CA ASP A 228 -23.25 -19.29 4.55
C ASP A 228 -22.45 -18.61 3.43
N THR A 229 -22.11 -19.38 2.40
CA THR A 229 -21.54 -18.89 1.14
C THR A 229 -22.62 -18.55 0.14
N PHE A 230 -22.37 -17.59 -0.76
CA PHE A 230 -23.32 -17.24 -1.82
C PHE A 230 -22.61 -16.90 -3.15
N PRO A 231 -23.29 -17.12 -4.30
CA PRO A 231 -22.80 -16.75 -5.63
C PRO A 231 -23.10 -15.28 -5.96
N ILE A 232 -22.53 -14.78 -7.07
CA ILE A 232 -22.96 -13.52 -7.71
C ILE A 232 -23.58 -13.86 -9.07
N PRO A 233 -24.83 -13.44 -9.34
CA PRO A 233 -25.73 -12.71 -8.44
C PRO A 233 -26.20 -13.55 -7.24
N CYS A 234 -26.43 -12.88 -6.11
CA CYS A 234 -26.97 -13.45 -4.88
C CYS A 234 -28.50 -13.47 -4.92
N TYR A 235 -29.11 -14.59 -4.56
CA TYR A 235 -30.57 -14.76 -4.49
C TYR A 235 -31.04 -14.90 -3.04
N PRO A 236 -32.32 -14.60 -2.74
CA PRO A 236 -32.86 -14.76 -1.39
C PRO A 236 -32.73 -16.18 -0.82
N SER A 237 -32.74 -17.20 -1.70
CA SER A 237 -32.53 -18.60 -1.33
C SER A 237 -31.11 -18.91 -0.86
N ASP A 238 -30.11 -18.14 -1.32
CA ASP A 238 -28.72 -18.34 -0.88
C ASP A 238 -28.53 -17.87 0.57
N LEU A 239 -29.43 -17.02 1.06
CA LEU A 239 -29.36 -16.40 2.37
C LEU A 239 -30.29 -17.06 3.41
N GLU A 240 -31.00 -18.14 3.06
CA GLU A 240 -31.98 -18.76 3.94
C GLU A 240 -31.37 -19.23 5.26
N TYR A 241 -30.19 -19.85 5.19
CA TYR A 241 -29.49 -20.37 6.35
C TYR A 241 -28.89 -19.23 7.17
N VAL A 242 -28.41 -18.17 6.52
CA VAL A 242 -27.85 -16.98 7.18
C VAL A 242 -28.89 -16.34 8.11
N PHE A 243 -30.13 -16.20 7.66
CA PHE A 243 -31.16 -15.49 8.42
C PHE A 243 -32.16 -16.39 9.17
N GLY A 244 -32.16 -17.71 8.92
CA GLY A 244 -32.99 -18.69 9.64
C GLY A 244 -34.49 -18.60 9.32
N LYS A 245 -35.32 -19.49 9.89
CA LYS A 245 -36.73 -19.65 9.47
C LYS A 245 -37.72 -18.58 9.96
N ASN A 246 -37.38 -17.82 11.01
CA ASN A 246 -38.28 -16.84 11.65
C ASN A 246 -38.00 -15.39 11.18
N ARG A 247 -37.62 -15.22 9.91
CA ARG A 247 -37.14 -13.96 9.34
C ARG A 247 -38.21 -13.26 8.51
N SER A 248 -38.08 -11.94 8.35
CA SER A 248 -38.78 -11.20 7.31
C SER A 248 -38.22 -11.63 5.94
N TYR A 249 -39.03 -12.31 5.12
CA TYR A 249 -38.60 -12.72 3.77
C TYR A 249 -38.27 -11.50 2.90
N ARG A 250 -39.01 -10.40 3.10
CA ARG A 250 -38.71 -9.09 2.51
C ARG A 250 -37.28 -8.65 2.79
N ASP A 251 -36.84 -8.66 4.06
CA ASP A 251 -35.51 -8.18 4.44
C ASP A 251 -34.42 -9.00 3.74
N VAL A 252 -34.64 -10.31 3.58
CA VAL A 252 -33.73 -11.16 2.83
C VAL A 252 -33.67 -10.80 1.35
N CYS A 253 -34.80 -10.50 0.73
CA CYS A 253 -34.84 -9.99 -0.63
C CYS A 253 -34.10 -8.64 -0.74
N THR A 254 -34.34 -7.71 0.17
CA THR A 254 -33.68 -6.40 0.21
C THR A 254 -32.16 -6.52 0.38
N ILE A 255 -31.69 -7.42 1.25
CA ILE A 255 -30.26 -7.67 1.47
C ILE A 255 -29.63 -8.32 0.22
N ALA A 256 -30.30 -9.27 -0.43
CA ALA A 256 -29.79 -9.87 -1.66
C ALA A 256 -29.64 -8.82 -2.79
N GLU A 257 -30.60 -7.91 -2.92
CA GLU A 257 -30.51 -6.78 -3.86
C GLU A 257 -29.38 -5.81 -3.51
N TRP A 258 -29.20 -5.47 -2.24
CA TRP A 258 -28.09 -4.65 -1.78
C TRP A 258 -26.74 -5.28 -2.15
N ILE A 259 -26.56 -6.58 -1.86
CA ILE A 259 -25.36 -7.34 -2.22
C ILE A 259 -25.09 -7.25 -3.74
N ASN A 260 -26.12 -7.39 -4.56
CA ASN A 260 -25.99 -7.31 -6.01
C ASN A 260 -25.73 -5.88 -6.53
N SER A 261 -26.01 -4.86 -5.72
CA SER A 261 -25.81 -3.44 -6.08
C SER A 261 -24.39 -2.93 -5.81
N ILE A 262 -23.56 -3.69 -5.08
CA ILE A 262 -22.23 -3.28 -4.64
C ILE A 262 -21.10 -4.08 -5.31
N ASP A 263 -19.92 -3.47 -5.35
CA ASP A 263 -18.66 -4.17 -5.64
C ASP A 263 -18.09 -4.69 -4.32
N ILE A 264 -18.34 -5.97 -4.02
CA ILE A 264 -18.01 -6.59 -2.72
C ILE A 264 -16.51 -6.52 -2.42
N ASP A 265 -15.65 -6.69 -3.41
CA ASP A 265 -14.19 -6.66 -3.21
C ASP A 265 -13.71 -5.27 -2.79
N LYS A 266 -14.26 -4.22 -3.40
CA LYS A 266 -14.03 -2.84 -2.96
C LYS A 266 -14.66 -2.57 -1.59
N GLU A 267 -15.82 -3.16 -1.33
CA GLU A 267 -16.57 -2.95 -0.10
C GLU A 267 -15.81 -3.49 1.13
N ILE A 268 -15.31 -4.73 1.04
CA ILE A 268 -14.51 -5.36 2.09
C ILE A 268 -13.23 -4.56 2.39
N SER A 269 -12.71 -3.82 1.41
CA SER A 269 -11.44 -3.09 1.52
C SER A 269 -11.57 -1.64 2.01
N ASN A 270 -12.79 -1.07 2.03
CA ASN A 270 -12.99 0.34 2.41
C ASN A 270 -13.29 0.52 3.92
N GLU A 271 -13.22 1.76 4.42
CA GLU A 271 -13.39 2.09 5.84
C GLU A 271 -14.86 2.28 6.31
N THR A 272 -15.80 2.49 5.39
CA THR A 272 -17.23 2.73 5.70
C THR A 272 -17.82 1.51 6.42
N ARG A 273 -18.73 1.66 7.39
CA ARG A 273 -19.29 0.49 8.13
C ARG A 273 -20.79 0.54 8.34
N GLU A 274 -21.43 1.63 7.94
CA GLU A 274 -22.84 1.87 8.15
C GLU A 274 -23.48 2.14 6.79
N TYR A 275 -24.50 1.35 6.48
CA TYR A 275 -25.19 1.36 5.20
C TYR A 275 -26.68 1.40 5.43
N GLU A 276 -27.37 1.99 4.48
CA GLU A 276 -28.81 2.00 4.39
C GLU A 276 -29.20 1.59 2.97
N TYR A 277 -30.13 0.64 2.87
CA TYR A 277 -30.70 0.19 1.60
C TYR A 277 -32.19 -0.02 1.75
N LEU A 278 -32.96 1.03 1.42
CA LEU A 278 -34.40 1.06 1.55
C LEU A 278 -35.06 0.90 0.19
N TRP A 279 -36.10 0.07 0.13
CA TRP A 279 -36.96 -0.04 -1.05
C TRP A 279 -37.87 1.18 -1.19
N SER A 280 -38.17 1.55 -2.44
CA SER A 280 -39.28 2.45 -2.73
C SER A 280 -40.62 1.77 -2.44
N GLU A 281 -41.68 2.56 -2.28
CA GLU A 281 -43.04 2.03 -2.17
C GLU A 281 -43.43 1.18 -3.39
N GLU A 282 -43.00 1.58 -4.58
CA GLU A 282 -43.22 0.83 -5.83
C GLU A 282 -42.56 -0.54 -5.79
N ARG A 283 -41.27 -0.62 -5.42
CA ARG A 283 -40.54 -1.90 -5.29
C ARG A 283 -41.18 -2.80 -4.24
N PHE A 284 -41.66 -2.21 -3.14
CA PHE A 284 -42.36 -2.96 -2.12
C PHE A 284 -43.69 -3.53 -2.63
N GLN A 285 -44.45 -2.78 -3.42
CA GLN A 285 -45.69 -3.26 -4.03
C GLN A 285 -45.42 -4.45 -4.98
N GLU A 286 -44.38 -4.38 -5.81
CA GLU A 286 -43.96 -5.52 -6.65
C GLU A 286 -43.66 -6.79 -5.83
N TYR A 287 -43.01 -6.64 -4.68
CA TYR A 287 -42.73 -7.75 -3.77
C TYR A 287 -44.03 -8.37 -3.22
N ILE A 288 -45.01 -7.55 -2.82
CA ILE A 288 -46.31 -8.02 -2.34
C ILE A 288 -47.02 -8.81 -3.43
N ASP A 289 -47.07 -8.27 -4.65
CA ASP A 289 -47.73 -8.90 -5.79
C ASP A 289 -47.07 -10.24 -6.17
N GLN A 290 -45.76 -10.38 -5.95
CA GLN A 290 -45.01 -11.58 -6.31
C GLN A 290 -45.02 -12.69 -5.24
N TYR A 291 -45.02 -12.33 -3.95
CA TYR A 291 -44.75 -13.28 -2.86
C TYR A 291 -45.81 -13.35 -1.77
N VAL A 292 -46.75 -12.40 -1.73
CA VAL A 292 -47.77 -12.30 -0.66
C VAL A 292 -49.18 -12.43 -1.21
N ALA A 293 -49.41 -12.08 -2.47
CA ALA A 293 -50.69 -12.25 -3.15
C ALA A 293 -50.91 -13.70 -3.62
N ASP A 294 -51.16 -14.61 -2.66
CA ASP A 294 -51.88 -15.88 -2.81
C ASP A 294 -52.44 -16.36 -1.45
#